data_AF-A0A947S4H2-F1
#
_entry.id   AF-A0A947S4H2-F1
#
_cell.length_a   1.000
_cell.length_b   1.000
_cell.length_c   1.000
_cell.angle_alpha   90.00
_cell.angle_beta   90.00
_cell.angle_gamma   90.00
#
_symmetry.space_group_name_H-M   'P 1'
#
loop_
_entity.id
_entity.type
_entity.pdbx_description
1 polymer ?
#
loop_
_entity_poly.entity_id
_entity_poly.type
_entity_poly.pdbx_seq_one_letter_code
_entity_poly.pdbx_strand_id
1 'polypeptide(L)' 'MPQPNLVKLESQGDENGVGKGHIIYSHKNKKKLKNRLELKKYNPIAKKHTLYKETK' A
#
# COMPACT_ATOMS: atom_id res chain seq x y z
N MET A 1 8.43 11.03 18.53
CA MET A 1 7.25 10.25 18.98
C MET A 1 7.11 9.02 18.08
N PRO A 2 6.97 7.80 18.61
CA PRO A 2 6.69 6.62 17.79
C PRO A 2 5.29 6.72 17.21
N GLN A 3 5.12 6.46 15.90
CA GLN A 3 3.80 6.40 15.25
C GLN A 3 3.26 4.96 15.37
N PRO A 4 2.36 4.67 16.34
CA PRO A 4 2.04 3.29 16.73
C PRO A 4 1.37 2.47 15.62
N ASN A 5 0.75 3.15 14.66
CA ASN A 5 -0.18 2.58 13.70
C ASN A 5 0.16 2.87 12.23
N LEU A 6 1.35 3.40 11.94
CA LEU A 6 1.78 3.63 10.57
C LEU A 6 2.07 2.29 9.88
N VAL A 7 1.54 2.11 8.68
CA VAL A 7 1.83 0.99 7.79
C VAL A 7 2.25 1.50 6.43
N LYS A 8 3.17 0.76 5.79
CA LYS A 8 3.63 1.06 4.44
C LYS A 8 2.86 0.16 3.47
N LEU A 9 2.35 0.74 2.40
CA LEU A 9 1.63 0.02 1.36
C LEU A 9 2.43 0.19 0.06
N GLU A 10 2.87 -0.91 -0.52
CA GLU A 10 3.64 -0.94 -1.75
C GLU A 10 2.77 -1.42 -2.93
N SER A 11 2.84 -0.69 -4.05
CA SER A 11 2.21 -1.10 -5.30
C SER A 11 2.95 -2.26 -5.97
N GLN A 12 2.21 -3.31 -6.36
CA GLN A 12 2.76 -4.42 -7.16
C GLN A 12 3.10 -4.04 -8.61
N GLY A 13 2.66 -2.87 -9.09
CA GLY A 13 2.85 -2.42 -10.48
C GLY A 13 1.78 -2.94 -11.44
N ASP A 14 1.75 -2.38 -12.65
CA ASP A 14 0.91 -2.82 -13.78
C ASP A 14 1.64 -3.92 -14.60
N GLU A 15 0.96 -4.52 -15.58
CA GLU A 15 1.51 -5.57 -16.47
C GLU A 15 2.81 -5.17 -17.19
N ASN A 16 3.07 -3.87 -17.33
CA ASN A 16 4.29 -3.32 -17.94
C ASN A 16 5.39 -2.97 -16.92
N GLY A 17 5.23 -3.34 -15.64
CA GLY A 17 6.17 -2.99 -14.56
C GLY A 17 6.13 -1.51 -14.12
N VAL A 18 5.27 -0.70 -14.76
CA VAL A 18 5.12 0.73 -14.45
C VAL A 18 4.43 0.90 -13.10
N GLY A 19 5.02 1.69 -12.21
CA GLY A 19 4.46 1.99 -10.89
C GLY A 19 4.65 0.90 -9.83
N LYS A 20 5.48 -0.11 -10.08
CA LYS A 20 5.97 -1.04 -9.06
C LYS A 20 6.88 -0.29 -8.08
N GLY A 21 6.66 -0.46 -6.78
CA GLY A 21 7.45 0.25 -5.75
C GLY A 21 6.92 1.64 -5.36
N HIS A 22 5.72 2.04 -5.83
CA HIS A 22 5.06 3.22 -5.25
C HIS A 22 4.65 2.93 -3.81
N ILE A 23 5.15 3.73 -2.87
CA ILE A 23 4.88 3.57 -1.44
C ILE A 23 3.91 4.64 -0.99
N ILE A 24 2.82 4.21 -0.36
CA ILE A 24 1.92 5.10 0.37
C ILE A 24 1.96 4.75 1.86
N TYR A 25 1.95 5.77 2.68
CA TYR A 25 1.86 5.63 4.13
C TYR A 25 0.41 5.77 4.54
N SER A 26 -0.08 4.81 5.32
CA SER A 26 -1.44 4.85 5.84
C SER A 26 -1.47 4.44 7.31
N HIS A 27 -2.53 4.82 8.01
CA HIS A 27 -2.75 4.37 9.38
C HIS A 27 -3.66 3.15 9.38
N LYS A 28 -3.28 2.14 10.16
CA LYS A 28 -4.08 0.92 10.37
C LYS A 28 -4.28 0.67 11.84
N ASN A 29 -5.52 0.34 12.21
CA ASN A 29 -5.81 -0.17 13.54
C ASN A 29 -5.42 -1.65 13.65
N LYS A 30 -4.18 -1.91 14.09
CA LYS A 30 -3.61 -3.26 14.29
C LYS A 30 -4.39 -4.12 15.30
N LYS A 31 -5.19 -3.52 16.18
CA LYS A 31 -6.02 -4.26 17.15
C LYS A 31 -7.23 -4.93 16.50
N LYS A 32 -7.86 -4.24 15.52
CA LYS A 32 -9.09 -4.71 14.85
C LYS A 32 -8.79 -5.49 13.56
N LEU A 33 -7.76 -5.09 12.81
CA LEU A 33 -7.33 -5.76 11.59
C LEU A 33 -5.96 -6.38 11.80
N LYS A 34 -5.92 -7.70 12.05
CA LYS A 34 -4.69 -8.48 12.18
C LYS A 34 -4.13 -8.94 10.83
N ASN A 35 -4.97 -9.02 9.80
CA ASN A 35 -4.61 -9.54 8.48
C ASN A 35 -3.86 -8.48 7.66
N ARG A 36 -2.99 -8.91 6.73
CA ARG A 36 -2.33 -8.02 5.77
C ARG A 36 -3.38 -7.31 4.92
N LEU A 37 -3.20 -5.99 4.74
CA LEU A 37 -4.10 -5.19 3.90
C LEU A 37 -3.67 -5.31 2.43
N GLU A 38 -4.65 -5.61 1.59
CA GLU A 38 -4.53 -5.57 0.14
C GLU A 38 -5.61 -4.61 -0.36
N LEU A 39 -5.19 -3.46 -0.92
CA LEU A 39 -6.09 -2.38 -1.30
C LEU A 39 -5.84 -2.02 -2.77
N LYS A 40 -6.89 -1.97 -3.58
CA LYS A 40 -6.80 -1.34 -4.91
C LYS A 40 -6.85 0.17 -4.71
N LYS A 41 -5.74 0.85 -4.98
CA LYS A 41 -5.67 2.31 -4.96
C LYS A 41 -5.13 2.84 -6.27
N TYR A 42 -5.46 4.09 -6.56
CA TYR A 42 -4.93 4.78 -7.72
C TYR A 42 -3.43 4.98 -7.56
N ASN A 43 -2.68 4.53 -8.56
CA ASN A 43 -1.25 4.75 -8.67
C ASN A 43 -1.01 5.92 -9.64
N PRO A 44 -0.42 7.04 -9.18
CA PRO A 44 -0.20 8.21 -10.04
C PRO A 44 0.83 7.95 -11.15
N ILE A 45 1.72 6.96 -10.97
CA ILE A 45 2.77 6.62 -11.94
C ILE A 45 2.19 5.80 -13.10
N ALA A 46 1.39 4.79 -12.76
CA ALA A 46 0.73 3.93 -13.75
C ALA A 46 -0.57 4.55 -14.30
N LYS A 47 -1.07 5.64 -13.68
CA LYS A 47 -2.37 6.28 -13.95
C LYS A 47 -3.55 5.31 -13.94
N LYS A 48 -3.45 4.26 -13.13
CA LYS A 48 -4.43 3.17 -13.02
C LYS A 48 -4.59 2.74 -11.57
N HIS A 49 -5.68 2.05 -11.26
CA HIS A 49 -5.85 1.40 -9.96
C HIS A 49 -5.03 0.12 -9.90
N THR A 50 -3.98 0.13 -9.08
CA THR A 50 -3.12 -1.04 -8.86
C THR A 50 -3.36 -1.61 -7.46
N LEU A 51 -2.98 -2.87 -7.28
CA LEU A 51 -3.02 -3.51 -5.98
C LEU A 51 -1.84 -3.02 -5.12
N TYR A 52 -2.16 -2.44 -3.98
CA TYR A 52 -1.22 -2.09 -2.93
C TYR A 52 -1.25 -3.16 -1.84
N LYS A 53 -0.07 -3.67 -1.49
CA LYS A 53 0.12 -4.67 -0.43
C LYS A 53 0.82 -4.05 0.76
N GLU A 54 0.39 -4.42 1.95
CA GLU A 54 1.05 -4.00 3.20
C GLU A 54 2.45 -4.62 3.30
N THR A 55 3.44 -3.73 3.34
CA THR A 55 4.83 -4.02 3.69
C THR A 55 5.07 -3.61 5.14
N LYS A 56 5.98 -4.34 5.81
CA LYS A 56 6.30 -4.29 7.24
C LYS A 56 6.27 -2.88 7.86
#